data_AF-A0A2P4SJU7-F1
#
_entry.id   AF-A0A2P4SJU7-F1
#
_cell.length_a   1.000
_cell.length_b   1.000
_cell.length_c   1.000
_cell.angle_alpha   90.00
_cell.angle_beta   90.00
_cell.angle_gamma   90.00
#
_symmetry.space_group_name_H-M   'P 1'
#
loop_
_entity.id
_entity.type
_entity.pdbx_description
1 polymer ?
#
loop_
_entity_poly.entity_id
_entity_poly.type
_entity_poly.pdbx_seq_one_letter_code
_entity_poly.pdbx_strand_id
1 'polypeptide(L)'
;MTSALEGPREEIVYLPCIYRNTGIQKPDYLATVDVNPKSPHYCQVLHTVEPVELFWKGNVANPHTSHCLGSGDILISCLGDPSGNGKGGFVLLDGETFEVKGNWEKGGKCPPFGYDFWYQPRHNVLMSTEWGAPKVLAYGFNPVDVENGHYGRHINVWDWSSHTYLQAIDLGKDSIPLEIRFLHNPDAAEGFVGCALSGTVHRFYKTEVVTATVMLVVLEIH
;
A
#
# COMPACT_ATOMS: atom_id res chain seq x y z
N MET A 1 -1.42 10.02 -21.91
CA MET A 1 -0.66 10.70 -20.85
C MET A 1 -1.07 12.17 -20.64
N THR A 2 -1.77 12.84 -21.58
CA THR A 2 -2.13 14.27 -21.45
C THR A 2 -3.31 14.57 -20.51
N SER A 3 -4.36 13.75 -20.50
CA SER A 3 -5.58 14.08 -19.74
C SER A 3 -5.42 14.12 -18.21
N ALA A 4 -4.46 13.38 -17.64
CA ALA A 4 -4.21 13.37 -16.19
C ALA A 4 -3.50 14.65 -15.72
N LEU A 5 -2.68 15.28 -16.58
CA LEU A 5 -2.02 16.55 -16.30
C LEU A 5 -2.97 17.75 -16.40
N GLU A 6 -4.12 17.55 -17.06
CA GLU A 6 -5.18 18.53 -17.24
C GLU A 6 -6.31 18.37 -16.20
N GLY A 7 -6.19 17.38 -15.30
CA GLY A 7 -7.14 17.14 -14.22
C GLY A 7 -7.22 18.33 -13.25
N PRO A 8 -8.30 18.43 -12.47
CA PRO A 8 -8.38 19.41 -11.39
C PRO A 8 -7.19 19.22 -10.44
N ARG A 9 -6.65 20.33 -9.93
CA ARG A 9 -5.64 20.29 -8.88
C ARG A 9 -6.19 19.57 -7.66
N GLU A 10 -5.30 18.87 -6.97
CA GLU A 10 -5.56 18.31 -5.65
C GLU A 10 -6.02 19.40 -4.67
N GLU A 11 -7.10 19.11 -3.96
CA GLU A 11 -7.63 19.99 -2.91
C GLU A 11 -7.43 19.38 -1.52
N ILE A 12 -7.11 18.08 -1.43
CA ILE A 12 -6.95 17.33 -0.18
C ILE A 12 -5.74 16.38 -0.28
N VAL A 13 -5.03 16.19 0.83
CA VAL A 13 -3.97 15.19 0.98
C VAL A 13 -4.21 14.32 2.21
N TYR A 14 -3.98 13.01 2.07
CA TYR A 14 -4.00 12.05 3.19
C TYR A 14 -2.58 11.76 3.66
N LEU A 15 -2.34 11.96 4.96
CA LEU A 15 -1.02 11.83 5.56
C LEU A 15 -1.06 10.83 6.72
N PRO A 16 -0.32 9.72 6.65
CA PRO A 16 0.03 8.97 7.85
C PRO A 16 0.86 9.86 8.78
N CYS A 17 0.39 10.04 10.01
CA CYS A 17 1.04 10.83 11.04
C CYS A 17 1.55 9.90 12.13
N ILE A 18 2.87 9.92 12.35
CA ILE A 18 3.56 8.95 13.22
C ILE A 18 4.10 9.68 14.46
N TYR A 19 3.67 9.26 15.64
CA TYR A 19 4.20 9.75 16.92
C TYR A 19 5.31 8.86 17.49
N ARG A 20 5.51 7.68 16.93
CA ARG A 20 6.56 6.75 17.39
C ARG A 20 7.93 7.43 17.42
N ASN A 21 8.69 7.18 18.49
CA ASN A 21 10.02 7.74 18.76
C ASN A 21 10.10 9.28 18.89
N THR A 22 8.97 9.97 19.04
CA THR A 22 8.94 11.43 19.31
C THR A 22 8.89 11.77 20.81
N GLY A 23 8.68 10.77 21.68
CA GLY A 23 8.39 10.97 23.10
C GLY A 23 6.91 11.27 23.42
N ILE A 24 6.07 11.49 22.41
CA ILE A 24 4.63 11.69 22.56
C ILE A 24 3.93 10.34 22.71
N GLN A 25 3.24 10.14 23.83
CA GLN A 25 2.49 8.92 24.14
C GLN A 25 1.08 8.98 23.58
N LYS A 26 0.97 9.07 22.25
CA LYS A 26 -0.28 9.03 21.50
C LYS A 26 -0.17 8.03 20.35
N PRO A 27 -1.28 7.41 19.96
CA PRO A 27 -1.25 6.50 18.83
C PRO A 27 -1.05 7.28 17.52
N ASP A 28 -0.44 6.64 16.52
CA ASP A 28 -0.33 7.20 15.16
C ASP A 28 -1.72 7.49 14.59
N TYR A 29 -1.88 8.29 13.54
CA TYR A 29 -3.21 8.55 12.97
C TYR A 29 -3.12 8.88 11.49
N LEU A 30 -4.25 8.92 10.79
CA LEU A 30 -4.29 9.43 9.42
C LEU A 30 -4.95 10.81 9.42
N ALA A 31 -4.23 11.82 8.90
CA ALA A 31 -4.75 13.17 8.73
C ALA A 31 -5.27 13.38 7.32
N THR A 32 -6.43 14.03 7.20
CA THR A 32 -6.92 14.63 5.97
C THR A 32 -6.63 16.12 6.02
N VAL A 33 -5.81 16.62 5.12
CA VAL A 33 -5.35 18.02 5.11
C VAL A 33 -5.90 18.74 3.88
N ASP A 34 -6.48 19.91 4.11
CA ASP A 34 -6.90 20.81 3.03
C ASP A 34 -5.68 21.49 2.41
N VAL A 35 -5.49 21.29 1.11
CA VAL A 35 -4.42 21.90 0.32
C VAL A 35 -4.96 22.86 -0.74
N ASN A 36 -6.26 23.18 -0.73
CA ASN A 36 -6.86 24.15 -1.63
C ASN A 36 -6.56 25.58 -1.16
N PRO A 37 -5.76 26.38 -1.90
CA PRO A 37 -5.41 27.74 -1.47
C PRO A 37 -6.59 28.72 -1.40
N LYS A 38 -7.75 28.35 -1.94
CA LYS A 38 -8.98 29.15 -1.90
C LYS A 38 -9.90 28.77 -0.73
N SER A 39 -9.61 27.68 -0.02
CA SER A 39 -10.40 27.24 1.12
C SER A 39 -10.13 28.09 2.36
N PRO A 40 -11.16 28.42 3.17
CA PRO A 40 -10.94 29.02 4.49
C PRO A 40 -10.18 28.09 5.46
N HIS A 41 -10.05 26.81 5.12
CA HIS A 41 -9.35 25.79 5.90
C HIS A 41 -7.98 25.41 5.31
N TYR A 42 -7.46 26.17 4.33
CA TYR A 42 -6.16 25.88 3.72
C TYR A 42 -5.05 25.64 4.76
N CYS A 43 -4.28 24.56 4.57
CA CYS A 43 -3.25 24.05 5.48
C CYS A 43 -3.75 23.63 6.86
N GLN A 44 -5.04 23.30 7.01
CA GLN A 44 -5.59 22.75 8.25
C GLN A 44 -5.92 21.26 8.09
N VAL A 45 -5.90 20.55 9.21
CA VAL A 45 -6.41 19.18 9.29
C VAL A 45 -7.94 19.26 9.35
N LEU A 46 -8.60 18.72 8.32
CA LEU A 46 -10.05 18.63 8.24
C LEU A 46 -10.60 17.46 9.05
N HIS A 47 -9.89 16.34 9.04
CA HIS A 47 -10.32 15.10 9.68
C HIS A 47 -9.12 14.28 10.12
N THR A 48 -9.31 13.53 11.21
CA THR A 48 -8.34 12.59 11.74
C THR A 48 -9.02 11.23 11.92
N VAL A 49 -8.48 10.21 11.27
CA VAL A 49 -8.86 8.82 11.54
C VAL A 49 -8.00 8.29 12.67
N GLU A 50 -8.66 7.98 13.79
CA GLU A 50 -8.03 7.36 14.95
C GLU A 50 -7.76 5.86 14.70
N PRO A 51 -6.67 5.28 15.20
CA PRO A 51 -6.34 3.86 14.96
C PRO A 51 -7.37 2.87 15.46
N VAL A 52 -8.15 3.26 16.46
CA VAL A 52 -9.23 2.44 16.99
C VAL A 52 -10.27 2.14 15.90
N GLU A 53 -10.49 3.06 14.95
CA GLU A 53 -11.38 2.82 13.82
C GLU A 53 -10.80 1.80 12.84
N LEU A 54 -9.50 1.91 12.53
CA LEU A 54 -8.78 0.95 11.68
C LEU A 54 -8.77 -0.45 12.31
N PHE A 55 -8.60 -0.53 13.62
CA PHE A 55 -8.73 -1.77 14.37
C PHE A 55 -10.13 -2.35 14.22
N TRP A 56 -11.17 -1.64 14.65
CA TRP A 56 -12.51 -2.23 14.70
C TRP A 56 -13.10 -2.53 13.33
N LYS A 57 -12.81 -1.71 12.32
CA LYS A 57 -13.40 -1.84 10.99
C LYS A 57 -12.56 -2.65 10.02
N GLY A 58 -11.25 -2.74 10.24
CA GLY A 58 -10.32 -3.37 9.29
C GLY A 58 -9.38 -4.42 9.89
N ASN A 59 -9.27 -4.52 11.22
CA ASN A 59 -8.25 -5.30 11.92
C ASN A 59 -6.85 -5.07 11.29
N VAL A 60 -6.52 -3.81 11.04
CA VAL A 60 -5.25 -3.35 10.45
C VAL A 60 -4.71 -2.17 11.26
N ALA A 61 -3.40 -1.94 11.14
CA ALA A 61 -2.67 -0.87 11.79
C ALA A 61 -1.51 -0.40 10.91
N ASN A 62 -0.91 0.73 11.30
CA ASN A 62 0.22 1.34 10.60
C ASN A 62 -0.11 1.63 9.11
N PRO A 63 -1.05 2.57 8.85
CA PRO A 63 -1.35 3.00 7.49
C PRO A 63 -0.10 3.62 6.82
N HIS A 64 0.04 3.42 5.51
CA HIS A 64 1.24 3.83 4.78
C HIS A 64 0.92 4.54 3.47
N THR A 65 0.75 3.82 2.37
CA THR A 65 0.50 4.43 1.07
C THR A 65 -0.98 4.73 0.94
N SER A 66 -1.34 5.88 0.37
CA SER A 66 -2.72 6.22 0.01
C SER A 66 -2.84 6.51 -1.49
N HIS A 67 -3.93 6.04 -2.08
CA HIS A 67 -4.31 6.36 -3.45
C HIS A 67 -5.82 6.55 -3.56
N CYS A 68 -6.25 7.63 -4.22
CA CYS A 68 -7.66 7.82 -4.58
C CYS A 68 -8.08 6.79 -5.63
N LEU A 69 -9.32 6.33 -5.55
CA LEU A 69 -9.93 5.41 -6.52
C LEU A 69 -10.89 6.15 -7.43
N GLY A 70 -11.16 5.58 -8.62
CA GLY A 70 -12.18 6.11 -9.53
C GLY A 70 -13.62 6.05 -8.97
N SER A 71 -13.84 5.34 -7.86
CA SER A 71 -15.11 5.34 -7.13
C SER A 71 -15.32 6.58 -6.26
N GLY A 72 -14.28 7.38 -6.04
CA GLY A 72 -14.25 8.46 -5.05
C GLY A 72 -13.64 8.04 -3.71
N ASP A 73 -13.54 6.74 -3.42
CA ASP A 73 -12.92 6.27 -2.17
C ASP A 73 -11.41 6.47 -2.15
N ILE A 74 -10.81 6.46 -0.96
CA ILE A 74 -9.35 6.40 -0.77
C ILE A 74 -8.96 5.01 -0.32
N LEU A 75 -8.07 4.37 -1.06
CA LEU A 75 -7.47 3.10 -0.68
C LEU A 75 -6.15 3.35 0.04
N ILE A 76 -5.96 2.72 1.19
CA ILE A 76 -4.77 2.90 2.02
C ILE A 76 -4.19 1.55 2.39
N SER A 77 -2.89 1.34 2.17
CA SER A 77 -2.20 0.13 2.63
C SER A 77 -1.86 0.20 4.11
N CYS A 78 -1.75 -0.96 4.74
CA CYS A 78 -1.35 -1.11 6.14
C CYS A 78 -0.24 -2.15 6.27
N LEU A 79 0.71 -1.90 7.17
CA LEU A 79 1.87 -2.80 7.39
C LEU A 79 1.53 -4.02 8.24
N GLY A 80 0.51 -3.90 9.11
CA GLY A 80 0.28 -4.90 10.13
C GLY A 80 -1.10 -4.93 10.75
N ASP A 81 -1.22 -5.79 11.75
CA ASP A 81 -2.40 -5.89 12.60
C ASP A 81 -2.26 -5.00 13.86
N PRO A 82 -3.33 -4.80 14.63
CA PRO A 82 -3.31 -4.01 15.86
C PRO A 82 -2.38 -4.55 16.97
N SER A 83 -1.93 -5.80 16.87
CA SER A 83 -0.93 -6.39 17.78
C SER A 83 0.50 -6.14 17.32
N GLY A 84 0.68 -5.41 16.20
CA GLY A 84 1.97 -5.11 15.61
C GLY A 84 2.59 -6.27 14.84
N ASN A 85 1.84 -7.34 14.56
CA ASN A 85 2.32 -8.39 13.66
C ASN A 85 2.26 -7.92 12.21
N GLY A 86 3.08 -8.53 11.35
CA GLY A 86 2.94 -8.35 9.91
C GLY A 86 1.58 -8.86 9.43
N LYS A 87 0.93 -8.05 8.60
CA LYS A 87 -0.30 -8.39 7.89
C LYS A 87 -0.44 -7.40 6.74
N GLY A 88 -0.33 -7.89 5.51
CA GLY A 88 -0.63 -7.06 4.34
C GLY A 88 -2.13 -6.94 4.17
N GLY A 89 -2.63 -5.72 4.22
CA GLY A 89 -4.05 -5.43 4.07
C GLY A 89 -4.26 -3.96 3.73
N PHE A 90 -5.51 -3.64 3.44
CA PHE A 90 -5.90 -2.30 3.05
C PHE A 90 -7.16 -1.87 3.80
N VAL A 91 -7.38 -0.56 3.80
CA VAL A 91 -8.61 0.06 4.29
C VAL A 91 -9.12 1.05 3.26
N LEU A 92 -10.44 1.16 3.14
CA LEU A 92 -11.12 2.18 2.36
C LEU A 92 -11.61 3.30 3.28
N LEU A 93 -11.37 4.53 2.87
CA LEU A 93 -12.03 5.71 3.41
C LEU A 93 -12.99 6.27 2.36
N ASP A 94 -14.09 6.82 2.81
CA ASP A 94 -14.97 7.62 1.96
C ASP A 94 -14.28 8.92 1.53
N GLY A 95 -14.38 9.26 0.25
CA GLY A 95 -13.74 10.43 -0.35
C GLY A 95 -14.24 11.78 0.14
N GLU A 96 -15.47 11.81 0.65
CA GLU A 96 -16.16 13.06 1.01
C GLU A 96 -16.30 13.19 2.52
N THR A 97 -16.65 12.11 3.23
CA THR A 97 -16.83 12.12 4.68
C THR A 97 -15.57 11.77 5.45
N PHE A 98 -14.58 11.18 4.78
CA PHE A 98 -13.33 10.65 5.35
C PHE A 98 -13.52 9.49 6.33
N GLU A 99 -14.73 8.96 6.44
CA GLU A 99 -15.04 7.85 7.33
C GLU A 99 -14.43 6.54 6.83
N VAL A 100 -13.91 5.74 7.74
CA VAL A 100 -13.43 4.39 7.44
C VAL A 100 -14.61 3.48 7.05
N LYS A 101 -14.55 2.88 5.86
CA LYS A 101 -15.55 1.95 5.32
C LYS A 101 -15.26 0.49 5.66
N GLY A 102 -13.99 0.16 5.94
CA GLY A 102 -13.52 -1.19 6.25
C GLY A 102 -12.46 -1.68 5.25
N ASN A 103 -12.19 -2.99 5.23
CA ASN A 103 -11.18 -3.55 4.32
C ASN A 103 -11.58 -3.46 2.85
N TRP A 104 -10.59 -3.25 1.98
CA TRP A 104 -10.77 -3.41 0.53
C TRP A 104 -10.77 -4.89 0.14
N GLU A 105 -9.82 -5.64 0.70
CA GLU A 105 -9.61 -7.06 0.42
C GLU A 105 -10.72 -7.96 0.94
N LYS A 106 -10.97 -9.05 0.21
CA LYS A 106 -11.98 -10.07 0.50
C LYS A 106 -11.35 -11.46 0.52
N GLY A 107 -12.07 -12.43 1.09
CA GLY A 107 -11.68 -13.85 1.04
C GLY A 107 -10.73 -14.32 2.14
N GLY A 108 -10.44 -13.48 3.15
CA GLY A 108 -9.73 -13.85 4.39
C GLY A 108 -8.24 -14.17 4.25
N LYS A 109 -7.75 -14.45 3.04
CA LYS A 109 -6.33 -14.67 2.74
C LYS A 109 -5.64 -13.32 2.51
N CYS A 110 -4.62 -13.05 3.31
CA CYS A 110 -3.79 -11.85 3.23
C CYS A 110 -2.31 -12.27 3.18
N PRO A 111 -1.44 -11.51 2.50
CA PRO A 111 -0.01 -11.72 2.60
C PRO A 111 0.51 -11.41 4.01
N PRO A 112 1.66 -11.98 4.40
CA PRO A 112 2.20 -11.86 5.75
C PRO A 112 2.68 -10.43 6.08
N PHE A 113 2.90 -9.58 5.08
CA PHE A 113 3.38 -8.22 5.26
C PHE A 113 2.73 -7.28 4.24
N GLY A 114 2.67 -5.99 4.59
CA GLY A 114 2.24 -4.92 3.69
C GLY A 114 3.23 -3.77 3.70
N TYR A 115 3.23 -2.98 2.63
CA TYR A 115 4.00 -1.74 2.50
C TYR A 115 3.33 -0.82 1.48
N ASP A 116 3.83 -0.79 0.26
CA ASP A 116 3.36 0.06 -0.82
C ASP A 116 2.43 -0.72 -1.76
N PHE A 117 1.67 0.00 -2.57
CA PHE A 117 0.86 -0.62 -3.61
C PHE A 117 0.61 0.31 -4.78
N TRP A 118 0.30 -0.30 -5.92
CA TRP A 118 -0.20 0.40 -7.09
C TRP A 118 -1.19 -0.50 -7.82
N TYR A 119 -2.13 0.09 -8.56
CA TYR A 119 -3.16 -0.65 -9.27
C TYR A 119 -3.22 -0.28 -10.76
N GLN A 120 -3.65 -1.23 -11.58
CA GLN A 120 -3.84 -1.06 -13.02
C GLN A 120 -5.16 -1.73 -13.45
N PRO A 121 -6.30 -1.02 -13.37
CA PRO A 121 -7.62 -1.63 -13.48
C PRO A 121 -7.91 -2.19 -14.87
N ARG A 122 -7.35 -1.60 -15.95
CA ARG A 122 -7.45 -2.13 -17.32
C ARG A 122 -6.83 -3.52 -17.48
N HIS A 123 -5.97 -3.92 -16.55
CA HIS A 123 -5.37 -5.25 -16.51
C HIS A 123 -5.89 -6.10 -15.34
N ASN A 124 -6.92 -5.64 -14.63
CA ASN A 124 -7.57 -6.29 -13.50
C ASN A 124 -6.62 -6.65 -12.34
N VAL A 125 -5.63 -5.81 -12.06
CA VAL A 125 -4.64 -6.08 -11.00
C VAL A 125 -4.43 -4.92 -10.05
N LEU A 126 -4.24 -5.25 -8.78
CA LEU A 126 -3.48 -4.45 -7.83
C LEU A 126 -2.22 -5.24 -7.46
N MET A 127 -1.10 -4.54 -7.34
CA MET A 127 0.17 -5.11 -6.89
C MET A 127 0.62 -4.36 -5.64
N SER A 128 1.01 -5.11 -4.61
CA SER A 128 1.52 -4.54 -3.36
C SER A 128 2.84 -5.17 -2.95
N THR A 129 3.57 -4.51 -2.07
CA THR A 129 4.89 -4.94 -1.62
C THR A 129 4.91 -5.21 -0.13
N GLU A 130 6.08 -5.57 0.38
CA GLU A 130 6.25 -6.07 1.74
C GLU A 130 7.43 -5.39 2.42
N TRP A 131 7.20 -4.90 3.64
CA TRP A 131 8.27 -4.45 4.54
C TRP A 131 8.36 -5.38 5.76
N GLY A 132 8.52 -4.83 6.96
CA GLY A 132 8.66 -5.60 8.19
C GLY A 132 7.43 -5.52 9.10
N ALA A 133 7.35 -6.45 10.06
CA ALA A 133 6.31 -6.42 11.09
C ALA A 133 6.44 -5.13 11.94
N PRO A 134 5.36 -4.37 12.19
CA PRO A 134 5.43 -3.12 12.94
C PRO A 134 6.07 -3.21 14.34
N LYS A 135 5.91 -4.33 15.05
CA LYS A 135 6.52 -4.55 16.37
C LYS A 135 8.04 -4.73 16.31
N VAL A 136 8.56 -5.18 15.17
CA VAL A 136 10.00 -5.34 14.93
C VAL A 136 10.59 -4.01 14.49
N LEU A 137 9.94 -3.36 13.51
CA LEU A 137 10.32 -2.03 13.03
C LEU A 137 10.32 -0.96 14.13
N ALA A 138 9.53 -1.15 15.20
CA ALA A 138 9.49 -0.26 16.36
C ALA A 138 10.86 0.02 16.98
N TYR A 139 11.78 -0.94 16.88
CA TYR A 139 13.11 -0.88 17.48
C TYR A 139 14.23 -0.54 16.48
N GLY A 140 13.85 -0.13 15.26
CA GLY A 140 14.76 0.14 14.17
C GLY A 140 15.12 -1.10 13.35
N PHE A 141 15.91 -0.88 12.30
CA PHE A 141 16.36 -1.95 11.43
C PHE A 141 17.45 -2.80 12.10
N ASN A 142 17.31 -4.12 12.00
CA ASN A 142 18.26 -5.10 12.51
C ASN A 142 18.38 -6.26 11.50
N PRO A 143 19.58 -6.52 10.94
CA PRO A 143 19.78 -7.62 9.99
C PRO A 143 19.38 -9.01 10.51
N VAL A 144 19.49 -9.24 11.83
CA VAL A 144 19.08 -10.53 12.43
C VAL A 144 17.59 -10.77 12.25
N ASP A 145 16.78 -9.70 12.26
CA ASP A 145 15.34 -9.81 12.08
C ASP A 145 14.95 -10.13 10.63
N VAL A 146 15.81 -9.80 9.66
CA VAL A 146 15.65 -10.24 8.27
C VAL A 146 15.79 -11.76 8.18
N GLU A 147 16.86 -12.32 8.77
CA GLU A 147 17.11 -13.76 8.81
C GLU A 147 16.04 -14.53 9.60
N ASN A 148 15.45 -13.90 10.62
CA ASN A 148 14.32 -14.46 11.39
C ASN A 148 12.97 -14.39 10.65
N GLY A 149 12.93 -13.86 9.42
CA GLY A 149 11.72 -13.78 8.62
C GLY A 149 10.75 -12.70 9.07
N HIS A 150 11.22 -11.64 9.71
CA HIS A 150 10.40 -10.49 10.11
C HIS A 150 10.27 -9.40 9.04
N TYR A 151 10.88 -9.62 7.88
CA TYR A 151 10.78 -8.78 6.70
C TYR A 151 10.32 -9.61 5.51
N GLY A 152 9.45 -9.02 4.69
CA GLY A 152 8.98 -9.63 3.46
C GLY A 152 9.92 -9.43 2.29
N ARG A 153 9.58 -10.11 1.21
CA ARG A 153 10.39 -10.23 0.00
C ARG A 153 9.56 -10.44 -1.26
N HIS A 154 8.25 -10.27 -1.16
CA HIS A 154 7.35 -10.57 -2.26
C HIS A 154 6.73 -9.30 -2.83
N ILE A 155 6.42 -9.39 -4.12
CA ILE A 155 5.31 -8.63 -4.69
C ILE A 155 4.05 -9.50 -4.59
N ASN A 156 2.99 -8.92 -4.09
CA ASN A 156 1.70 -9.55 -3.87
C ASN A 156 0.72 -9.11 -4.96
N VAL A 157 0.11 -10.07 -5.65
CA VAL A 157 -0.83 -9.82 -6.75
C VAL A 157 -2.25 -10.06 -6.26
N TRP A 158 -3.13 -9.10 -6.54
CA TRP A 158 -4.53 -9.11 -6.16
C TRP A 158 -5.40 -8.97 -7.40
N ASP A 159 -6.53 -9.66 -7.42
CA ASP A 159 -7.56 -9.44 -8.41
C ASP A 159 -8.29 -8.14 -8.10
N TRP A 160 -8.26 -7.19 -9.03
CA TRP A 160 -8.84 -5.87 -8.82
C TRP A 160 -10.38 -5.91 -8.74
N SER A 161 -11.04 -6.80 -9.47
CA SER A 161 -12.51 -6.84 -9.55
C SER A 161 -13.11 -7.61 -8.38
N SER A 162 -12.54 -8.75 -8.01
CA SER A 162 -13.02 -9.54 -6.88
C SER A 162 -12.43 -9.10 -5.54
N HIS A 163 -11.37 -8.28 -5.55
CA HIS A 163 -10.63 -7.82 -4.38
C HIS A 163 -9.99 -8.97 -3.58
N THR A 164 -9.54 -10.02 -4.27
CA THR A 164 -9.00 -11.23 -3.62
C THR A 164 -7.53 -11.40 -3.90
N TYR A 165 -6.77 -11.85 -2.90
CA TYR A 165 -5.36 -12.18 -3.06
C TYR A 165 -5.15 -13.40 -3.98
N LEU A 166 -4.28 -13.27 -4.97
CA LEU A 166 -4.02 -14.30 -5.98
C LEU A 166 -2.72 -15.07 -5.71
N GLN A 167 -1.59 -14.35 -5.61
CA GLN A 167 -0.27 -14.96 -5.53
C GLN A 167 0.79 -14.02 -4.95
N ALA A 168 1.92 -14.60 -4.55
CA ALA A 168 3.15 -13.89 -4.17
C ALA A 168 4.23 -14.19 -5.21
N ILE A 169 5.03 -13.20 -5.56
CA ILE A 169 6.20 -13.30 -6.43
C ILE A 169 7.41 -13.03 -5.57
N ASP A 170 8.24 -14.06 -5.32
CA ASP A 170 9.45 -13.95 -4.48
C ASP A 170 10.57 -13.23 -5.24
N LEU A 171 11.07 -12.12 -4.68
CA LEU A 171 12.20 -11.34 -5.21
C LEU A 171 13.56 -11.80 -4.65
N GLY A 172 13.56 -12.82 -3.79
CA GLY A 172 14.73 -13.32 -3.09
C GLY A 172 14.90 -12.69 -1.71
N LYS A 173 15.64 -13.40 -0.85
CA LYS A 173 15.84 -13.05 0.56
C LYS A 173 16.51 -11.68 0.81
N ASP A 174 17.22 -11.14 -0.17
CA ASP A 174 17.99 -9.90 -0.07
C ASP A 174 17.27 -8.71 -0.75
N SER A 175 15.94 -8.76 -0.89
CA SER A 175 15.16 -7.78 -1.64
C SER A 175 14.56 -6.67 -0.77
N ILE A 176 13.65 -6.99 0.17
CA ILE A 176 12.75 -6.03 0.83
C ILE A 176 12.17 -5.03 -0.20
N PRO A 177 11.12 -5.41 -0.95
CA PRO A 177 10.49 -4.53 -1.92
C PRO A 177 9.77 -3.37 -1.24
N LEU A 178 10.17 -2.15 -1.57
CA LEU A 178 9.57 -0.92 -1.08
C LEU A 178 8.57 -0.39 -2.12
N GLU A 179 8.93 0.71 -2.77
CA GLU A 179 8.05 1.45 -3.67
C GLU A 179 7.81 0.68 -4.97
N ILE A 180 6.54 0.50 -5.35
CA ILE A 180 6.10 -0.13 -6.59
C ILE A 180 5.39 0.88 -7.49
N ARG A 181 5.78 0.94 -8.76
CA ARG A 181 5.24 1.89 -9.73
C ARG A 181 4.90 1.20 -11.04
N PHE A 182 3.62 1.20 -11.43
CA PHE A 182 3.27 0.92 -12.82
C PHE A 182 3.67 2.09 -13.72
N LEU A 183 3.90 1.81 -15.01
CA LEU A 183 3.94 2.89 -15.99
C LEU A 183 2.61 3.66 -16.01
N HIS A 184 2.67 4.98 -16.19
CA HIS A 184 1.48 5.82 -16.24
C HIS A 184 0.60 5.57 -17.47
N ASN A 185 1.08 4.84 -18.48
CA ASN A 185 0.24 4.39 -19.58
C ASN A 185 -0.72 3.31 -19.05
N PRO A 186 -2.04 3.54 -18.99
CA PRO A 186 -3.00 2.58 -18.45
C PRO A 186 -3.11 1.28 -19.29
N ASP A 187 -2.61 1.28 -20.53
CA ASP A 187 -2.57 0.10 -21.40
C ASP A 187 -1.26 -0.70 -21.26
N ALA A 188 -0.30 -0.19 -20.49
CA ALA A 188 0.94 -0.91 -20.21
C ALA A 188 0.76 -1.85 -19.00
N ALA A 189 1.15 -3.11 -19.20
CA ALA A 189 1.06 -4.16 -18.20
C ALA A 189 2.41 -4.42 -17.51
N GLU A 190 3.13 -3.34 -17.21
CA GLU A 190 4.48 -3.39 -16.63
C GLU A 190 4.76 -2.24 -15.66
N GLY A 191 5.80 -2.41 -14.86
CA GLY A 191 6.26 -1.43 -13.90
C GLY A 191 7.57 -1.83 -13.23
N PHE A 192 7.92 -1.12 -12.17
CA PHE A 192 9.17 -1.28 -11.44
C PHE A 192 8.94 -1.33 -9.93
N VAL A 193 9.81 -2.05 -9.21
CA VAL A 193 9.86 -2.05 -7.75
C VAL A 193 11.31 -1.86 -7.29
N GLY A 194 11.51 -1.00 -6.29
CA GLY A 194 12.81 -0.80 -5.65
C GLY A 194 13.00 -1.69 -4.42
N CYS A 195 14.19 -2.25 -4.24
CA CYS A 195 14.52 -3.19 -3.17
C CYS A 195 15.60 -2.65 -2.24
N ALA A 196 15.29 -2.56 -0.94
CA ALA A 196 16.12 -1.84 0.03
C ALA A 196 17.46 -2.51 0.34
N LEU A 197 17.48 -3.84 0.51
CA LEU A 197 18.70 -4.54 0.98
C LEU A 197 19.76 -4.66 -0.12
N SER A 198 19.33 -4.97 -1.33
CA SER A 198 20.23 -5.13 -2.48
C SER A 198 20.45 -3.84 -3.27
N GLY A 199 19.63 -2.79 -3.05
CA GLY A 199 19.66 -1.57 -3.84
C GLY A 199 19.25 -1.79 -5.31
N THR A 200 18.54 -2.88 -5.59
CA THR A 200 18.13 -3.28 -6.94
C THR A 200 16.78 -2.69 -7.32
N VAL A 201 16.56 -2.50 -8.62
CA VAL A 201 15.25 -2.18 -9.17
C VAL A 201 14.85 -3.33 -10.09
N HIS A 202 13.73 -3.98 -9.77
CA HIS A 202 13.19 -5.04 -10.61
C HIS A 202 12.12 -4.48 -11.53
N ARG A 203 12.18 -4.87 -12.81
CA ARG A 203 11.07 -4.66 -13.74
C ARG A 203 10.12 -5.84 -13.65
N PHE A 204 8.83 -5.57 -13.51
CA PHE A 204 7.79 -6.59 -13.55
C PHE A 204 6.89 -6.35 -14.77
N TYR A 205 6.44 -7.43 -15.42
CA TYR A 205 5.53 -7.33 -16.56
C TYR A 205 4.65 -8.57 -16.70
N LYS A 206 3.47 -8.37 -17.29
CA LYS A 206 2.54 -9.46 -17.61
C LYS A 206 3.12 -10.36 -18.70
N THR A 207 3.15 -11.67 -18.46
CA THR A 207 3.50 -12.67 -19.48
C THR A 207 2.27 -13.30 -20.14
N GLU A 208 2.45 -13.83 -21.34
CA GLU A 208 1.44 -14.65 -22.00
C GLU A 208 1.31 -16.00 -21.28
N VAL A 209 0.07 -16.35 -20.94
CA VAL A 209 -0.23 -17.54 -20.14
C VAL A 209 -0.40 -18.75 -21.07
N VAL A 210 0.39 -19.80 -20.88
CA VAL A 210 0.28 -21.07 -21.65
C VAL A 210 -0.86 -21.98 -21.15
N THR A 211 -1.42 -21.76 -19.95
CA THR A 211 -2.58 -22.51 -19.41
C THR A 211 -3.50 -21.65 -18.55
N ALA A 212 -4.81 -21.73 -18.83
CA ALA A 212 -5.89 -20.79 -18.50
C ALA A 212 -6.19 -20.44 -17.02
N THR A 213 -5.22 -20.37 -16.10
CA THR A 213 -5.56 -20.11 -14.68
C THR A 213 -4.57 -19.25 -13.89
N VAL A 214 -3.43 -18.79 -14.43
CA VAL A 214 -2.51 -17.94 -13.64
C VAL A 214 -1.83 -16.90 -14.52
N MET A 215 -2.01 -15.60 -14.23
CA MET A 215 -1.13 -14.55 -14.73
C MET A 215 0.22 -14.67 -14.03
N LEU A 216 1.22 -15.24 -14.68
CA LEU A 216 2.60 -15.20 -14.18
C LEU A 216 3.20 -13.84 -14.54
N VAL A 217 3.70 -13.11 -13.55
CA VAL A 217 4.48 -11.90 -13.76
C VAL A 217 5.94 -12.29 -13.64
N VAL A 218 6.70 -12.17 -14.73
CA VAL A 218 8.14 -12.45 -14.74
C VAL A 218 8.88 -11.18 -14.38
N LEU A 219 9.98 -11.35 -13.64
CA LEU A 219 10.89 -10.28 -13.26
C LEU A 219 12.15 -10.40 -14.10
N GLU A 220 12.53 -9.31 -14.75
CA GLU A 220 13.89 -9.15 -15.26
C GLU A 220 14.67 -8.29 -14.27
N ILE A 221 15.85 -8.78 -13.87
CA ILE A 221 16.83 -8.04 -13.09
C ILE A 221 17.74 -7.35 -14.10
N HIS A 222 17.84 -6.02 -14.03
CA HIS A 222 18.82 -5.24 -14.80
C HIS A 222 19.90 -4.68 -13.88
#